data_AF-A0A1Y0MY92-F1
#
_entry.id   AF-A0A1Y0MY92-F1
#
_cell.length_a   1.000
_cell.length_b   1.000
_cell.length_c   1.000
_cell.angle_alpha   90.00
_cell.angle_beta   90.00
_cell.angle_gamma   90.00
#
_symmetry.space_group_name_H-M   'P 1'
#
loop_
_entity.id
_entity.type
_entity.pdbx_description
1 polymer ?
#
loop_
_entity_poly.entity_id
_entity_poly.type
_entity_poly.pdbx_seq_one_letter_code
_entity_poly.pdbx_strand_id
1 'polypeptide(L)'
;MKDYNLHNNALNNKAIVLLERVLVELENLKINTITDVTLRRNYENLIAEVENVMTLINQNPRFDWVLIQNEIDRLFNIDKNLTGVILKLNWREGENWAFIKGEIGKAS
;
A
#
# COMPACT_ATOMS: atom_id res chain seq x y z
N MET A 1 -10.72 -5.36 -18.76
CA MET A 1 -9.89 -4.44 -17.95
C MET A 1 -8.50 -5.05 -17.84
N LYS A 2 -7.42 -4.28 -18.07
CA LYS A 2 -6.07 -4.75 -17.71
C LYS A 2 -6.05 -4.96 -16.20
N ASP A 3 -5.55 -6.11 -15.76
CA ASP A 3 -5.52 -6.46 -14.35
C ASP A 3 -4.35 -5.72 -13.68
N TYR A 4 -4.59 -4.45 -13.33
CA TYR A 4 -3.59 -3.57 -12.71
C TYR A 4 -3.06 -4.16 -11.40
N ASN A 5 -3.83 -5.02 -10.73
CA ASN A 5 -3.42 -5.72 -9.52
C ASN A 5 -2.30 -6.74 -9.78
N LEU A 6 -2.37 -7.50 -10.88
CA LEU A 6 -1.31 -8.45 -11.25
C LEU A 6 0.01 -7.75 -11.57
N HIS A 7 -0.05 -6.62 -12.29
CA HIS A 7 1.15 -5.84 -12.62
C HIS A 7 1.74 -5.15 -11.37
N ASN A 8 0.89 -4.65 -10.47
CA ASN A 8 1.30 -4.05 -9.21
C ASN A 8 1.93 -5.08 -8.27
N ASN A 9 1.40 -6.31 -8.20
CA ASN A 9 1.97 -7.39 -7.41
C ASN A 9 3.35 -7.82 -7.94
N ALA A 10 3.52 -7.92 -9.26
CA ALA A 10 4.83 -8.24 -9.85
C ALA A 10 5.88 -7.15 -9.58
N LEU A 11 5.48 -5.88 -9.59
CA LEU A 11 6.37 -4.76 -9.24
C LEU A 11 6.70 -4.73 -7.75
N ASN A 12 5.72 -4.93 -6.87
CA ASN A 12 5.92 -5.03 -5.43
C ASN A 12 6.88 -6.17 -5.07
N ASN A 13 6.70 -7.35 -5.66
CA ASN A 13 7.59 -8.49 -5.44
C ASN A 13 9.03 -8.19 -5.89
N LYS A 14 9.21 -7.54 -7.05
CA LYS A 14 10.54 -7.11 -7.50
C LYS A 14 11.16 -6.10 -6.55
N ALA A 15 10.38 -5.14 -6.06
CA ALA A 15 10.85 -4.13 -5.12
C ALA A 15 11.27 -4.78 -3.79
N ILE A 16 10.48 -5.71 -3.25
CA ILE A 16 10.80 -6.46 -2.03
C ILE A 16 12.12 -7.21 -2.19
N VAL A 17 12.31 -7.97 -3.28
CA VAL A 17 13.55 -8.71 -3.53
C VAL A 17 14.78 -7.79 -3.61
N LEU A 18 14.62 -6.59 -4.18
CA LEU A 18 15.71 -5.61 -4.21
C LEU A 18 16.01 -5.04 -2.82
N LEU A 19 14.99 -4.76 -2.01
CA LEU A 19 15.14 -4.26 -0.64
C LEU A 19 15.77 -5.32 0.27
N GLU A 20 15.42 -6.59 0.12
CA GLU A 20 16.06 -7.71 0.83
C GLU A 20 17.56 -7.79 0.52
N ARG A 21 17.95 -7.60 -0.75
CA ARG A 21 19.38 -7.55 -1.12
C ARG A 21 20.08 -6.36 -0.48
N VAL A 22 19.44 -5.20 -0.45
CA VAL A 22 19.99 -4.00 0.22
C VAL A 22 20.16 -4.27 1.72
N LEU A 23 19.20 -4.90 2.39
CA LEU A 23 19.31 -5.26 3.81
C LEU A 23 20.51 -6.16 4.09
N VAL A 24 20.72 -7.19 3.27
CA VAL A 24 21.88 -8.08 3.41
C VAL A 24 23.19 -7.31 3.29
N GLU A 25 23.30 -6.39 2.33
CA GLU A 25 24.50 -5.55 2.17
C GLU A 25 24.69 -4.59 3.35
N LEU A 26 23.62 -3.98 3.86
CA LEU A 26 23.68 -3.09 5.02
C LEU A 26 24.09 -3.82 6.30
N GLU A 27 23.60 -5.05 6.50
CA GLU A 27 24.00 -5.92 7.60
C GLU A 27 25.50 -6.27 7.52
N ASN A 28 26.00 -6.61 6.33
CA ASN A 28 27.42 -6.86 6.11
C ASN A 28 28.27 -5.61 6.39
N LEU A 29 27.85 -4.44 5.90
CA LEU A 29 28.55 -3.18 6.14
C LEU A 29 28.60 -2.83 7.63
N LYS A 30 27.48 -3.01 8.35
CA LYS A 30 27.39 -2.81 9.80
C LYS A 30 28.40 -3.67 10.56
N ILE A 31 28.56 -4.93 10.18
CA ILE A 31 29.53 -5.85 10.78
C ILE A 31 30.96 -5.40 10.46
N ASN A 32 31.23 -5.02 9.21
CA ASN A 32 32.56 -4.58 8.77
C ASN A 32 33.01 -3.27 9.42
N THR A 33 32.08 -2.44 9.88
CA THR A 33 32.36 -1.15 10.52
C THR A 33 32.12 -1.19 12.04
N ILE A 34 32.27 -2.36 12.69
CA ILE A 34 31.93 -2.54 14.11
C ILE A 34 32.68 -1.61 15.07
N THR A 35 33.87 -1.15 14.68
CA THR A 35 34.71 -0.23 15.46
C THR A 35 34.31 1.23 15.30
N ASP A 36 33.61 1.58 14.22
CA ASP A 36 33.07 2.92 14.00
C ASP A 36 31.62 2.99 14.48
N VAL A 37 31.46 3.46 15.73
CA VAL A 37 30.15 3.55 16.40
C VAL A 37 29.18 4.46 15.65
N THR A 38 29.67 5.55 15.04
CA THR A 38 28.82 6.51 14.33
C THR A 38 28.30 5.90 13.04
N LEU A 39 29.19 5.31 12.26
CA LEU A 39 28.84 4.69 10.99
C LEU A 39 27.94 3.47 11.21
N ARG A 40 28.24 2.64 12.22
CA ARG A 40 27.38 1.53 12.62
C ARG A 40 25.96 1.98 12.96
N ARG A 41 25.80 3.04 13.76
CA ARG A 41 24.48 3.58 14.11
C ARG A 41 23.72 4.10 12.88
N ASN A 42 24.43 4.69 11.90
CA ASN A 42 23.80 5.10 10.64
C ASN A 42 23.29 3.89 9.85
N TYR A 43 24.02 2.77 9.82
CA TYR A 43 23.54 1.55 9.20
C TYR A 43 22.34 0.95 9.93
N GLU A 44 22.35 0.93 11.27
CA GLU A 44 21.19 0.49 12.08
C GLU A 44 19.93 1.31 11.75
N ASN A 45 20.06 2.64 11.64
CA ASN A 45 18.94 3.49 11.24
C ASN A 45 18.47 3.19 9.80
N LEU A 46 19.40 3.01 8.86
CA LEU A 46 19.06 2.75 7.47
C LEU A 46 18.38 1.40 7.28
N ILE A 47 18.80 0.38 8.04
CA ILE A 47 18.14 -0.93 8.09
C ILE A 47 16.68 -0.77 8.54
N ALA A 48 16.43 -0.05 9.64
CA ALA A 48 15.08 0.20 10.14
C ALA A 48 14.19 0.92 9.11
N GLU A 49 14.73 1.90 8.39
CA GLU A 49 13.99 2.60 7.32
C GLU A 49 13.65 1.67 6.14
N VAL A 50 14.57 0.79 5.74
CA VAL A 50 14.30 -0.19 4.67
C VAL A 50 13.23 -1.20 5.09
N GLU A 51 13.26 -1.67 6.35
CA GLU A 51 12.23 -2.55 6.91
C GLU A 51 10.86 -1.87 6.97
N ASN A 52 10.80 -0.57 7.30
CA ASN A 52 9.57 0.23 7.26
C ASN A 52 9.01 0.32 5.84
N VAL A 53 9.85 0.56 4.83
CA VAL A 53 9.43 0.61 3.43
C VAL A 53 8.89 -0.75 2.98
N MET A 54 9.56 -1.85 3.32
CA MET A 54 9.07 -3.21 3.02
C MET A 54 7.72 -3.49 3.69
N THR A 55 7.55 -3.06 4.93
CA THR A 55 6.28 -3.16 5.65
C THR A 55 5.17 -2.41 4.93
N LEU A 56 5.42 -1.18 4.47
CA LEU A 56 4.44 -0.39 3.71
C LEU A 56 4.08 -1.03 2.37
N ILE A 57 5.04 -1.62 1.66
CA ILE A 57 4.79 -2.34 0.41
C ILE A 57 3.90 -3.57 0.67
N ASN A 58 4.21 -4.34 1.72
CA ASN A 58 3.49 -5.56 2.08
C ASN A 58 2.08 -5.29 2.63
N GLN A 59 1.94 -4.28 3.47
CA GLN A 59 0.63 -3.85 3.99
C GLN A 59 -0.25 -3.28 2.89
N ASN A 60 0.33 -2.90 1.74
CA ASN A 60 -0.35 -2.31 0.60
C ASN A 60 -1.48 -1.37 1.07
N PRO A 61 -1.16 -0.24 1.73
CA PRO A 61 -2.16 0.67 2.32
C PRO A 61 -3.07 1.32 1.27
N ARG A 62 -2.96 0.92 0.00
CA ARG A 62 -3.92 1.26 -1.04
C ARG A 62 -5.24 0.62 -0.68
N PHE A 63 -6.21 1.49 -0.45
CA PHE A 63 -7.61 1.14 -0.36
C PHE A 63 -7.99 0.22 -1.54
N ASP A 64 -8.60 -0.94 -1.28
CA ASP A 64 -8.94 -1.90 -2.34
C ASP A 64 -10.06 -1.34 -3.22
N TRP A 65 -9.65 -0.56 -4.21
CA TRP A 65 -10.54 0.10 -5.15
C TRP A 65 -11.37 -0.90 -5.95
N VAL A 66 -10.84 -2.11 -6.19
CA VAL A 66 -11.56 -3.17 -6.90
C VAL A 66 -12.71 -3.69 -6.05
N LEU A 67 -12.50 -3.85 -4.73
CA LEU A 67 -13.58 -4.24 -3.82
C LEU A 67 -14.69 -3.20 -3.78
N ILE A 68 -14.37 -1.90 -3.74
CA ILE A 68 -15.38 -0.83 -3.86
C ILE A 68 -16.11 -0.93 -5.19
N GLN A 69 -15.37 -1.01 -6.29
CA GLN A 69 -15.95 -0.98 -7.63
C GLN A 69 -16.92 -2.15 -7.83
N ASN A 70 -16.53 -3.36 -7.41
CA ASN A 70 -17.38 -4.53 -7.44
C ASN A 70 -18.67 -4.34 -6.64
N GLU A 71 -18.59 -3.67 -5.48
CA GLU A 71 -19.76 -3.39 -4.66
C GLU A 71 -20.67 -2.32 -5.29
N ILE A 72 -20.10 -1.28 -5.91
CA ILE A 72 -20.85 -0.29 -6.70
C ILE A 72 -21.59 -0.98 -7.85
N ASP A 73 -20.90 -1.85 -8.60
CA ASP A 73 -21.48 -2.59 -9.72
C ASP A 73 -22.60 -3.53 -9.25
N ARG A 74 -22.43 -4.19 -8.10
CA ARG A 74 -23.46 -5.02 -7.46
C ARG A 74 -24.69 -4.20 -7.10
N LEU A 75 -24.51 -3.04 -6.46
CA LEU A 75 -25.61 -2.16 -6.06
C LEU A 75 -26.37 -1.63 -7.28
N PHE A 76 -25.65 -1.19 -8.32
CA PHE A 76 -26.28 -0.73 -9.57
C PHE A 76 -26.99 -1.86 -10.33
N ASN A 77 -26.57 -3.12 -10.18
CA ASN A 77 -27.30 -4.26 -10.72
C ASN A 77 -28.61 -4.55 -10.00
N ILE A 78 -28.69 -4.24 -8.70
CA ILE A 78 -29.90 -4.37 -7.90
C ILE A 78 -30.87 -3.21 -8.18
N ASP A 79 -30.37 -1.97 -8.21
CA ASP A 79 -31.17 -0.78 -8.48
C ASP A 79 -30.54 0.08 -9.59
N LYS A 80 -31.18 0.06 -10.76
CA LYS A 80 -30.75 0.82 -11.95
C LYS A 80 -31.01 2.32 -11.83
N ASN A 81 -31.77 2.76 -10.82
CA ASN A 81 -32.05 4.17 -10.54
C ASN A 81 -31.08 4.80 -9.54
N LEU A 82 -30.09 4.04 -9.05
CA LEU A 82 -29.01 4.58 -8.23
C LEU A 82 -28.33 5.77 -8.93
N THR A 83 -28.34 6.92 -8.26
CA THR A 83 -27.79 8.18 -8.79
C THR A 83 -26.37 8.45 -8.30
N GLY A 84 -25.87 7.70 -7.31
CA GLY A 84 -24.53 7.86 -6.76
C GLY A 84 -24.25 6.95 -5.59
N VAL A 85 -23.00 7.01 -5.10
CA VAL A 85 -22.52 6.20 -3.96
C VAL A 85 -21.76 7.07 -2.97
N ILE A 86 -21.89 6.77 -1.69
CA ILE A 86 -21.15 7.43 -0.61
C ILE A 86 -20.23 6.39 0.03
N LEU A 87 -18.93 6.64 -0.04
CA LEU A 87 -17.92 5.82 0.66
C LEU A 87 -17.63 6.45 2.02
N LYS A 88 -17.75 5.65 3.08
CA LYS A 88 -17.45 6.05 4.46
C LYS A 88 -16.19 5.32 4.91
N LEU A 89 -15.14 6.07 5.21
CA LEU A 89 -13.86 5.54 5.66
C LEU A 89 -13.72 5.74 7.17
N ASN A 90 -13.29 4.69 7.88
CA ASN A 90 -13.01 4.76 9.30
C ASN A 90 -11.58 4.28 9.61
N TRP A 91 -10.79 5.10 10.28
CA TRP A 91 -9.36 4.86 10.49
C TRP A 91 -9.03 4.24 11.85
N ARG A 92 -9.93 4.31 12.84
CA ARG A 92 -9.90 3.64 14.16
C ARG A 92 -11.32 3.56 14.74
N GLU A 93 -11.55 2.77 15.78
CA GLU A 93 -12.77 2.91 16.59
C GLU A 93 -12.83 4.32 17.19
N GLY A 94 -13.49 5.25 16.51
CA GLY A 94 -13.58 6.66 16.88
C GLY A 94 -14.47 7.44 15.91
N GLU A 95 -14.88 8.64 16.30
CA GLU A 95 -15.95 9.43 15.65
C GLU A 95 -15.48 10.29 14.47
N ASN A 96 -14.23 10.15 14.01
CA ASN A 96 -13.69 11.00 12.95
C ASN A 96 -13.98 10.40 11.56
N TRP A 97 -14.97 10.97 10.88
CA TRP A 97 -15.42 10.52 9.56
C TRP A 97 -14.80 11.35 8.44
N ALA A 98 -14.31 10.67 7.41
CA ALA A 98 -14.04 11.28 6.11
C ALA A 98 -15.03 10.73 5.07
N PHE A 99 -15.53 11.61 4.20
CA PHE A 99 -16.52 11.26 3.18
C PHE A 99 -15.95 11.53 1.79
N ILE A 100 -16.16 10.58 0.88
CA ILE A 100 -15.93 10.75 -0.55
C ILE A 100 -17.26 10.49 -1.26
N LYS A 101 -17.72 11.48 -2.04
CA LYS A 101 -18.95 11.39 -2.84
C LYS A 101 -18.58 11.34 -4.32
N GLY A 102 -19.12 10.36 -5.04
CA GLY A 102 -18.99 10.25 -6.49
C GLY A 102 -20.35 10.10 -7.16
N GLU A 103 -20.53 10.74 -8.30
CA GLU A 103 -21.68 10.53 -9.19
C GLU A 103 -21.35 9.41 -10.17
N ILE A 104 -22.27 8.46 -10.36
CA ILE A 104 -22.09 7.41 -11.36
C ILE A 104 -22.56 7.98 -12.71
N GLY A 105 -21.61 8.31 -13.58
CA GLY A 105 -21.92 8.58 -14.98
C GLY A 105 -22.29 7.29 -15.70
N LYS A 106 -23.32 7.32 -16.56
CA LYS A 106 -23.54 6.22 -17.51
C LYS A 106 -22.32 6.15 -18.43
N ALA A 107 -21.65 5.00 -18.48
CA ALA A 107 -20.69 4.72 -19.55
C ALA A 107 -21.47 4.71 -20.87
N SER A 108 -21.20 5.72 -21.71
CA SER A 108 -21.64 5.81 -23.11
C SER A 108 -20.89 4.82 -23.98
#